data_AF-A0A7Z3GP77-F1
#
_entry.id   AF-A0A7Z3GP77-F1
#
_cell.length_a   1.000
_cell.length_b   1.000
_cell.length_c   1.000
_cell.angle_alpha   90.00
_cell.angle_beta   90.00
_cell.angle_gamma   90.00
#
_symmetry.space_group_name_H-M   'P 1'
#
loop_
_entity.id
_entity.type
_entity.pdbx_description
1 polymer ?
#
loop_
_entity_poly.entity_id
_entity_poly.type
_entity_poly.pdbx_seq_one_letter_code
_entity_poly.pdbx_strand_id
1 'polypeptide(L)'
;MKLLILALALFVPPILLFWRASSFIWPVRYLLAVIPAAYTCIGWQLGSWGYTHFNCLGGTKNLHDCLAGGADLTAWVGYGLFLMLPFLFIGAPLSLWCLIDTAAKHIGQSRTQQ
;
A
#
# COMPACT_ATOMS: atom_id res chain seq x y z
N MET A 1 -16.47 -4.29 2.52
CA MET A 1 -15.93 -3.23 1.62
C MET A 1 -14.42 -3.00 1.77
N LYS A 2 -13.87 -2.87 3.00
CA LYS A 2 -12.43 -2.60 3.22
C LYS A 2 -11.47 -3.60 2.55
N LEU A 3 -11.76 -4.90 2.65
CA LEU A 3 -10.94 -5.95 2.01
C LEU A 3 -10.94 -5.87 0.47
N LEU A 4 -12.06 -5.44 -0.12
CA LEU A 4 -12.15 -5.24 -1.56
C LEU A 4 -11.28 -4.06 -2.00
N ILE A 5 -11.30 -2.95 -1.25
CA ILE A 5 -10.43 -1.79 -1.51
C ILE A 5 -8.96 -2.19 -1.39
N LEU A 6 -8.60 -2.95 -0.36
CA LEU A 6 -7.25 -3.49 -0.19
C LEU A 6 -6.83 -4.36 -1.38
N ALA A 7 -7.68 -5.30 -1.79
CA ALA A 7 -7.41 -6.15 -2.94
C ALA A 7 -7.22 -5.33 -4.22
N LEU A 8 -8.07 -4.33 -4.46
CA LEU A 8 -7.92 -3.45 -5.62
C LEU A 8 -6.60 -2.67 -5.55
N ALA A 9 -6.26 -2.09 -4.40
CA ALA A 9 -5.01 -1.33 -4.22
C ALA A 9 -3.76 -2.20 -4.40
N LEU A 10 -3.81 -3.48 -4.04
CA LEU A 10 -2.69 -4.41 -4.18
C LEU A 10 -2.56 -4.96 -5.59
N PHE A 11 -3.66 -5.32 -6.26
CA PHE A 11 -3.61 -6.09 -7.50
C PHE A 11 -3.88 -5.27 -8.77
N VAL A 12 -4.66 -4.18 -8.71
CA VAL A 12 -4.94 -3.37 -9.91
C VAL A 12 -3.66 -2.75 -10.50
N PRO A 13 -2.77 -2.11 -9.70
CA PRO A 13 -1.54 -1.52 -10.26
C PRO A 13 -0.62 -2.53 -10.97
N PRO A 14 -0.27 -3.69 -10.39
CA PRO A 14 0.56 -4.67 -11.09
C PRO A 14 -0.15 -5.31 -12.28
N ILE A 15 -1.47 -5.50 -12.25
CA ILE A 15 -2.25 -5.95 -13.42
C ILE A 15 -2.17 -4.91 -14.54
N LEU A 16 -2.32 -3.61 -14.22
CA LEU A 16 -2.18 -2.54 -15.22
C LEU A 16 -0.78 -2.47 -15.82
N LEU A 17 0.25 -2.67 -15.00
CA LEU A 17 1.63 -2.78 -15.48
C LEU A 17 1.81 -4.00 -16.39
N PHE A 18 1.25 -5.15 -16.05
CA PHE A 18 1.38 -6.36 -16.87
C PHE A 18 0.66 -6.23 -18.21
N TRP A 19 -0.58 -5.75 -18.22
CA TRP A 19 -1.42 -5.71 -19.42
C TRP A 19 -1.17 -4.48 -20.31
N ARG A 20 -0.83 -3.34 -19.70
CA ARG A 20 -0.89 -2.04 -20.37
C ARG A 20 0.33 -1.16 -20.15
N ALA A 21 1.46 -1.73 -19.70
CA ALA A 21 2.71 -0.96 -19.51
C ALA A 21 3.08 -0.12 -20.73
N SER A 22 2.98 -0.66 -21.95
CA SER A 22 3.35 0.03 -23.20
C SER A 22 2.59 1.33 -23.43
N SER A 23 1.36 1.46 -22.91
CA SER A 23 0.54 2.66 -23.05
C SER A 23 0.94 3.79 -22.09
N PHE A 24 1.74 3.50 -21.07
CA PHE A 24 2.12 4.46 -20.03
C PHE A 24 3.56 4.96 -20.22
N ILE A 25 3.75 6.25 -19.94
CA ILE A 25 5.09 6.86 -19.82
C ILE A 25 5.84 6.32 -18.60
N TRP A 26 7.17 6.37 -18.62
CA TRP A 26 8.02 5.81 -17.57
C TRP A 26 7.65 6.24 -16.14
N PRO A 27 7.44 7.54 -15.83
CA PRO A 27 7.11 7.96 -14.48
C PRO A 27 5.83 7.30 -13.95
N VAL A 28 4.83 7.11 -14.81
CA VAL A 28 3.56 6.46 -14.44
C VAL A 28 3.78 4.99 -14.11
N ARG A 29 4.69 4.31 -14.80
CA ARG A 29 5.02 2.90 -14.50
C ARG A 29 5.64 2.76 -13.11
N TYR A 30 6.56 3.66 -12.76
CA TYR A 30 7.16 3.69 -11.41
C TYR A 30 6.13 4.03 -10.34
N LEU A 31 5.23 4.99 -10.59
CA LEU A 31 4.14 5.28 -9.66
C LEU A 31 3.26 4.05 -9.43
N LEU A 32 2.79 3.40 -10.50
CA LEU A 32 1.98 2.18 -10.40
C LEU A 32 2.70 1.06 -9.65
N ALA A 33 4.02 0.92 -9.82
CA ALA A 33 4.81 -0.10 -9.13
C ALA A 33 4.81 0.11 -7.60
N VAL A 34 4.80 1.36 -7.13
CA VAL A 34 4.90 1.70 -5.69
C VAL A 34 3.54 1.71 -4.98
N ILE A 35 2.42 1.82 -5.70
CA ILE A 35 1.08 1.94 -5.10
C ILE A 35 0.77 0.86 -4.04
N PRO A 36 0.99 -0.45 -4.27
CA PRO A 36 0.70 -1.48 -3.28
C PRO A 36 1.42 -1.25 -1.94
N ALA A 37 2.72 -0.96 -1.98
CA ALA A 37 3.51 -0.63 -0.79
C ALA A 37 3.10 0.70 -0.16
N ALA A 38 2.87 1.75 -0.97
CA ALA A 38 2.48 3.06 -0.46
C ALA A 38 1.13 3.02 0.27
N TYR A 39 0.12 2.38 -0.32
CA TYR A 39 -1.20 2.25 0.28
C TYR A 39 -1.15 1.56 1.64
N THR A 40 -0.46 0.43 1.70
CA THR A 40 -0.37 -0.37 2.92
C THR A 40 0.52 0.29 3.98
N CYS A 41 1.64 0.90 3.59
CA CYS A 41 2.52 1.62 4.50
C CYS A 41 1.87 2.89 5.08
N ILE A 42 1.30 3.75 4.23
CA ILE A 42 0.64 4.99 4.68
C ILE A 42 -0.54 4.65 5.59
N GLY A 43 -1.35 3.66 5.22
CA GLY A 43 -2.46 3.23 6.06
C GLY A 43 -2.00 2.67 7.41
N TRP A 44 -0.88 1.94 7.45
CA TRP A 44 -0.27 1.48 8.70
C TRP A 44 0.22 2.63 9.57
N GLN A 45 0.94 3.59 9.00
CA GLN A 45 1.43 4.76 9.73
C GLN A 45 0.28 5.61 10.27
N LEU A 46 -0.78 5.81 9.49
CA LEU A 46 -1.98 6.53 9.94
C LEU A 46 -2.69 5.80 11.09
N GLY A 47 -2.79 4.47 11.04
CA GLY A 47 -3.33 3.67 12.14
C GLY A 47 -2.48 3.75 13.39
N SER A 48 -1.16 3.65 13.25
CA SER A 48 -0.21 3.79 14.36
C SER A 48 -0.26 5.18 14.98
N TRP A 49 -0.34 6.22 14.16
CA TRP A 49 -0.48 7.60 14.62
C TRP A 49 -1.82 7.82 15.32
N GLY A 50 -2.92 7.31 14.75
CA GLY A 50 -4.23 7.38 15.38
C GLY A 50 -4.25 6.70 16.74
N TYR A 51 -3.63 5.52 16.84
CA TYR A 51 -3.51 4.78 18.09
C TYR A 51 -2.82 5.60 19.18
N THR A 52 -1.69 6.23 18.87
CA THR A 52 -0.93 7.02 19.85
C THR A 52 -1.56 8.37 20.14
N HIS A 53 -2.08 9.06 19.12
CA HIS A 53 -2.66 10.39 19.26
C HIS A 53 -3.94 10.40 20.10
N PHE A 54 -4.78 9.38 19.94
CA PHE A 54 -6.04 9.24 20.69
C PHE A 54 -5.91 8.40 21.96
N ASN A 55 -4.69 7.96 22.32
CA ASN A 55 -4.42 7.11 23.48
C ASN A 55 -5.32 5.86 23.53
N CYS A 56 -5.53 5.22 22.37
CA CYS A 56 -6.34 4.01 22.29
C CYS A 56 -5.71 2.92 23.19
N LEU A 57 -6.54 2.19 23.94
CA LEU A 57 -6.08 1.12 24.83
C LEU A 57 -6.25 -0.26 24.17
N GLY A 58 -5.42 -1.22 24.57
CA GLY A 58 -5.46 -2.60 24.09
C GLY A 58 -4.34 -2.97 23.10
N GLY A 59 -4.31 -4.23 22.68
CA GLY A 59 -3.30 -4.73 21.73
C GLY A 59 -3.77 -4.64 20.28
N THR A 60 -2.87 -4.80 19.31
CA THR A 60 -3.19 -4.78 17.87
C THR A 60 -4.26 -5.79 17.43
N LYS A 61 -4.50 -6.85 18.24
CA LYS A 61 -5.54 -7.86 18.03
C LYS A 61 -6.81 -7.66 18.87
N ASN A 62 -6.75 -6.86 19.93
CA ASN A 62 -7.86 -6.58 20.84
C ASN A 62 -7.80 -5.10 21.22
N LEU A 63 -8.11 -4.23 20.24
CA LEU A 63 -8.28 -2.81 20.52
C LEU A 63 -9.56 -2.65 21.33
N HIS A 64 -9.49 -1.98 22.48
CA HIS A 64 -10.68 -1.51 23.16
C HIS A 64 -11.30 -0.34 22.40
N ASP A 65 -12.56 -0.03 22.71
CA ASP A 65 -13.28 1.09 22.11
C ASP A 65 -12.45 2.37 22.21
N CYS A 66 -11.98 2.86 21.06
CA CYS A 66 -11.21 4.08 20.93
C CYS A 66 -12.12 5.22 20.53
N LEU A 67 -12.70 5.86 21.55
CA LEU A 67 -13.57 7.02 21.42
C LEU A 67 -12.75 8.32 21.50
N ALA A 68 -12.84 9.14 20.45
CA ALA A 68 -12.23 10.47 20.41
C ALA A 68 -13.29 11.51 20.02
N GLY A 69 -13.52 12.50 20.89
CA GLY A 69 -14.45 13.59 20.61
C GLY A 69 -15.90 13.15 20.31
N GLY A 70 -16.32 11.98 20.81
CA GLY A 70 -17.64 11.40 20.55
C GLY A 70 -17.74 10.53 19.28
N ALA A 71 -16.65 10.38 18.52
CA ALA A 71 -16.58 9.46 17.38
C ALA A 71 -15.80 8.17 17.75
N ASP A 72 -16.30 7.03 17.30
CA ASP A 72 -15.62 5.74 17.40
C ASP A 72 -14.59 5.58 16.27
N LEU A 73 -13.31 5.57 16.62
CA LEU A 73 -12.18 5.42 15.70
C LEU A 73 -11.61 4.00 15.68
N THR A 74 -12.17 3.08 16.48
CA THR A 74 -11.66 1.71 16.67
C THR A 74 -11.50 0.99 15.34
N ALA A 75 -12.51 1.09 14.47
CA ALA A 75 -12.51 0.42 13.17
C ALA A 75 -11.51 1.02 12.16
N TRP A 76 -11.12 2.29 12.32
CA TRP A 76 -10.12 2.94 11.47
C TRP A 76 -8.71 2.62 11.95
N VAL A 77 -8.45 2.79 13.25
CA VAL A 77 -7.16 2.46 13.88
C VAL A 77 -6.84 0.97 13.72
N GLY A 78 -7.81 0.09 13.99
CA GLY A 78 -7.65 -1.35 13.84
C GLY A 78 -7.35 -1.77 12.40
N TYR A 79 -7.99 -1.15 11.41
CA TYR A 79 -7.68 -1.40 10.00
C TYR A 79 -6.27 -0.91 9.63
N GLY A 80 -5.88 0.28 10.08
CA GLY A 80 -4.53 0.79 9.84
C GLY A 80 -3.46 -0.13 10.43
N LEU A 81 -3.60 -0.55 11.69
CA LEU A 81 -2.67 -1.49 12.32
C LEU A 81 -2.65 -2.85 11.60
N PHE A 82 -3.79 -3.32 11.11
CA PHE A 82 -3.86 -4.53 10.29
C PHE A 82 -3.03 -4.43 9.00
N LEU A 83 -2.93 -3.24 8.38
CA LEU A 83 -2.21 -3.04 7.12
C LEU A 83 -0.69 -3.30 7.19
N MET A 84 -0.12 -3.40 8.40
CA MET A 84 1.26 -3.86 8.59
C MET A 84 1.49 -5.24 7.98
N LEU A 85 0.55 -6.17 8.15
CA LEU A 85 0.66 -7.54 7.62
C LEU A 85 0.68 -7.57 6.08
N PRO A 86 -0.33 -7.03 5.36
CA PRO A 86 -0.27 -6.98 3.92
C PRO A 86 0.88 -6.12 3.40
N PHE A 87 1.34 -5.08 4.12
CA PHE A 87 2.56 -4.36 3.74
C PHE A 87 3.78 -5.29 3.71
N LEU A 88 4.06 -5.99 4.81
CA LEU A 88 5.25 -6.83 4.94
C LEU A 88 5.24 -8.04 4.00
N PHE A 89 4.09 -8.70 3.85
CA PHE A 89 4.01 -9.97 3.12
C PHE A 89 3.63 -9.82 1.65
N ILE A 90 3.00 -8.70 1.26
CA ILE A 90 2.45 -8.55 -0.10
C ILE A 90 2.89 -7.21 -0.72
N GLY A 91 2.51 -6.09 -0.12
CA GLY A 91 2.71 -4.75 -0.67
C GLY A 91 4.18 -4.44 -0.97
N ALA A 92 5.06 -4.56 0.03
CA ALA A 92 6.49 -4.32 -0.12
C ALA A 92 7.17 -5.25 -1.15
N PRO A 93 7.06 -6.59 -1.04
CA PRO A 93 7.73 -7.48 -2.01
C PRO A 93 7.17 -7.33 -3.43
N LEU A 94 5.85 -7.15 -3.58
CA LEU A 94 5.22 -6.95 -4.89
C LEU A 94 5.66 -5.63 -5.54
N SER A 95 5.67 -4.53 -4.77
CA SER A 95 6.14 -3.24 -5.26
C SER A 95 7.62 -3.27 -5.62
N LEU A 96 8.45 -3.91 -4.80
CA LEU A 96 9.87 -4.07 -5.08
C LEU A 96 10.09 -4.85 -6.39
N TRP A 97 9.36 -5.94 -6.58
CA TRP A 97 9.42 -6.72 -7.82
C TRP A 97 9.02 -5.89 -9.03
N CYS A 98 7.88 -5.19 -8.98
CA CYS A 98 7.41 -4.33 -10.07
C CYS A 98 8.39 -3.17 -10.37
N LEU A 99 9.03 -2.60 -9.34
CA LEU A 99 10.05 -1.57 -9.50
C LEU A 99 11.28 -2.11 -10.23
N ILE A 100 11.79 -3.27 -9.83
CA ILE A 100 12.94 -3.92 -10.46
C ILE A 100 12.63 -4.25 -11.93
N ASP A 101 11.47 -4.85 -12.21
CA ASP A 101 11.04 -5.16 -13.57
C ASP A 101 10.90 -3.90 -14.43
N THR A 102 10.30 -2.83 -13.89
CA THR A 102 10.16 -1.56 -14.59
C THR A 102 11.53 -0.93 -14.87
N ALA A 103 12.45 -0.95 -13.91
CA ALA A 103 13.79 -0.41 -14.07
C ALA A 103 14.62 -1.21 -15.09
N ALA A 104 14.53 -2.54 -15.05
CA ALA A 104 15.21 -3.40 -16.02
C ALA A 104 14.74 -3.11 -17.45
N LYS A 105 13.43 -2.96 -17.66
CA LYS A 105 12.85 -2.59 -18.96
C LYS A 105 13.28 -1.19 -19.41
N HIS A 106 13.38 -0.23 -18.48
CA HIS A 106 13.80 1.13 -18.79
C HIS A 106 15.24 1.17 -19.29
N ILE A 107 16.16 0.53 -18.55
CA ILE A 107 17.57 0.43 -18.93
C ILE A 107 17.73 -0.32 -20.25
N GLY A 108 16.96 -1.39 -20.47
CA GLY A 108 16.97 -2.15 -21.73
C GLY A 108 16.61 -1.28 -22.92
N GLN A 109 15.54 -0.49 -22.84
CA GLN A 109 15.14 0.40 -23.93
C GLN A 109 16.17 1.51 -24.19
N SER A 110 16.77 2.07 -23.13
CA SER A 110 17.82 3.10 -23.28
C SER A 110 19.06 2.58 -24.01
N ARG A 111 19.42 1.29 -23.83
CA ARG A 111 20.56 0.68 -24.52
C ARG A 111 20.30 0.37 -25.99
N THR A 112 19.05 0.08 -26.39
CA THR A 112 18.69 -0.20 -27.78
C THR A 112 18.59 1.07 -28.65
N GLN A 113 18.48 2.25 -28.04
CA GLN A 113 18.44 3.52 -28.75
C GLN A 113 19.82 4.18 -28.96
N GLN A 114 20.90 3.61 -28.39
CA GLN A 114 22.28 3.97 -28.71
C GLN A 114 22.81 3.08 -29.83
#